data_AF-A0A2V7UVP4-F1
#
_entry.id   AF-A0A2V7UVP4-F1
#
_cell.length_a   1.000
_cell.length_b   1.000
_cell.length_c   1.000
_cell.angle_alpha   90.00
_cell.angle_beta   90.00
_cell.angle_gamma   90.00
#
_symmetry.space_group_name_H-M   'P 1'
#
loop_
_entity.id
_entity.type
_entity.pdbx_description
1 polymer ?
#
loop_
_entity_poly.entity_id
_entity_poly.type
_entity_poly.pdbx_seq_one_letter_code
_entity_poly.pdbx_strand_id
1 'polypeptide(L)' 'MESNRKDGFVFKQPRTDDERRTAARILVERLHYRIPVALDPVDRRAEKAFAAWPERIYIIGRDGRVEAGQHQVVD' A
#
# COMPACT_ATOMS: atom_id res chain seq x y z
N MET A 1 -8.52 2.22 13.56
CA MET A 1 -7.74 3.46 13.89
C MET A 1 -7.06 3.40 15.25
N GLU A 2 -7.70 2.86 16.28
CA GLU A 2 -7.10 2.76 17.63
C GLU A 2 -5.86 1.85 17.68
N SER A 3 -5.86 0.76 16.92
CA SER A 3 -4.68 -0.08 16.66
C SER A 3 -3.50 0.73 16.13
N ASN A 4 -3.69 1.51 15.08
CA ASN A 4 -2.64 2.36 14.51
C ASN A 4 -2.07 3.36 15.52
N ARG A 5 -2.89 3.92 16.41
CA ARG A 5 -2.41 4.80 17.49
C ARG A 5 -1.58 4.03 18.51
N LYS A 6 -2.07 2.87 18.97
CA LYS A 6 -1.38 1.99 19.91
C LYS A 6 -0.01 1.54 19.37
N ASP A 7 0.05 1.22 18.09
CA ASP A 7 1.24 0.70 17.43
C ASP A 7 2.16 1.81 16.86
N GLY A 8 1.78 3.09 17.03
CA GLY A 8 2.56 4.25 16.62
C GLY A 8 2.57 4.53 15.11
N PHE A 9 1.63 3.94 14.35
CA PHE A 9 1.43 4.20 12.92
C PHE A 9 0.53 5.43 12.70
N VAL A 10 0.98 6.60 13.16
CA VAL A 10 0.26 7.87 13.00
C VAL A 10 1.06 8.79 12.08
N PHE A 11 0.59 8.97 10.84
CA PHE A 11 1.28 9.72 9.81
C PHE A 11 0.46 10.92 9.35
N LYS A 12 1.15 12.01 9.00
CA LYS A 12 0.54 13.06 8.16
C LYS A 12 0.37 12.51 6.75
N GLN A 13 -0.73 12.89 6.08
CA GLN A 13 -0.94 12.55 4.68
C GLN A 13 0.22 13.11 3.83
N PRO A 14 1.00 12.26 3.12
CA PRO A 14 2.07 12.74 2.26
C PRO A 14 1.54 13.56 1.08
N ARG A 15 2.23 14.64 0.76
CA ARG A 15 1.99 15.54 -0.38
C ARG A 15 3.11 15.49 -1.42
N THR A 16 4.27 14.95 -1.07
CA THR A 16 5.40 14.72 -1.99
C THR A 16 5.86 13.26 -1.98
N ASP A 17 6.59 12.85 -3.01
CA ASP A 17 7.14 11.49 -3.10
C ASP A 17 8.16 11.21 -1.99
N ASP A 18 8.91 12.23 -1.55
CA ASP A 18 9.87 12.10 -0.46
C ASP A 18 9.19 11.90 0.90
N GLU A 19 8.11 12.64 1.17
CA GLU A 19 7.28 12.42 2.36
C GLU A 19 6.67 11.02 2.35
N ARG A 20 6.19 10.56 1.19
CA ARG A 20 5.60 9.23 1.04
C ARG A 20 6.64 8.13 1.23
N ARG A 21 7.83 8.31 0.66
CA ARG A 21 8.97 7.40 0.84
C ARG A 21 9.34 7.29 2.32
N THR A 22 9.35 8.42 3.04
CA THR A 22 9.65 8.46 4.47
C THR A 22 8.63 7.64 5.27
N ALA A 23 7.33 7.81 4.99
CA ALA A 23 6.28 7.01 5.63
C ALA A 23 6.41 5.50 5.31
N ALA A 24 6.69 5.15 4.05
CA ALA A 24 6.84 3.76 3.62
C ALA A 24 8.07 3.06 4.24
N ARG A 25 9.18 3.78 4.49
CA ARG A 25 10.38 3.21 5.12
C ARG A 25 10.08 2.68 6.52
N ILE A 26 9.29 3.40 7.31
CA ILE A 26 8.88 2.98 8.65
C ILE A 26 8.12 1.64 8.59
N LEU A 27 7.28 1.46 7.57
CA LEU A 27 6.53 0.23 7.35
C LEU A 27 7.47 -0.94 7.00
N VAL A 28 8.38 -0.73 6.04
CA VAL A 28 9.34 -1.77 5.60
C VAL A 28 10.28 -2.20 6.72
N GLU A 29 10.78 -1.24 7.50
CA GLU A 29 11.72 -1.50 8.60
C GLU A 29 11.06 -2.26 9.75
N ARG A 30 9.78 -1.98 10.07
CA ARG A 30 9.08 -2.60 11.21
C ARG A 30 8.42 -3.94 10.87
N LEU A 31 7.96 -4.13 9.63
CA LEU A 31 7.24 -5.35 9.23
C LEU A 31 8.13 -6.41 8.57
N HIS A 32 9.39 -6.08 8.29
CA HIS A 32 10.40 -7.02 7.79
C HIS A 32 9.92 -7.86 6.58
N TYR A 33 9.30 -7.19 5.61
CA TYR A 33 8.78 -7.86 4.42
C TYR A 33 9.90 -8.62 3.68
N ARG A 34 9.59 -9.85 3.25
CA ARG A 34 10.48 -10.69 2.44
C ARG A 34 10.24 -10.57 0.93
N ILE A 35 9.32 -9.69 0.54
CA ILE A 35 8.96 -9.41 -0.85
C ILE A 35 9.46 -8.02 -1.24
N PRO A 36 9.78 -7.77 -2.53
CA PRO A 36 10.06 -6.43 -3.01
C PRO A 36 8.88 -5.49 -2.73
N VAL A 37 9.16 -4.32 -2.16
CA VAL A 37 8.16 -3.28 -1.91
C VAL A 37 8.43 -2.10 -2.84
N ALA A 38 7.45 -1.79 -3.68
CA ALA A 38 7.46 -0.61 -4.54
C ALA A 38 6.63 0.53 -3.93
N LEU A 39 7.00 1.77 -4.24
CA LEU A 39 6.27 2.96 -3.80
C LEU A 39 5.33 3.43 -4.94
N ASP A 40 4.03 3.48 -4.69
CA ASP A 40 3.11 4.21 -5.58
C ASP A 40 3.28 5.71 -5.34
N PRO A 41 3.64 6.53 -6.34
CA PRO A 41 3.89 7.96 -6.15
C PRO A 41 2.66 8.74 -5.67
N VAL A 42 2.86 10.02 -5.32
CA VAL A 42 1.75 10.86 -4.83
C VAL A 42 0.64 11.10 -5.85
N ASP A 43 0.91 10.86 -7.15
CA ASP A 43 -0.10 10.89 -8.21
C ASP A 43 -1.08 9.70 -8.17
N ARG A 44 -0.77 8.66 -7.38
CA ARG A 44 -1.60 7.46 -7.14
C ARG A 44 -1.87 6.65 -8.40
N ARG A 45 -0.92 6.60 -9.35
CA ARG A 45 -1.16 5.95 -10.63
C ARG A 45 -1.46 4.46 -10.50
N ALA A 46 -0.79 3.73 -9.59
CA ALA A 46 -1.04 2.31 -9.40
C ALA A 46 -2.35 2.08 -8.66
N GLU A 47 -2.60 2.85 -7.59
CA GLU A 47 -3.88 2.80 -6.88
C GLU A 47 -5.06 3.03 -7.82
N LYS A 48 -5.02 4.04 -8.70
CA LYS A 48 -6.09 4.31 -9.67
C LYS A 48 -6.24 3.20 -10.72
N ALA A 49 -5.12 2.71 -11.28
CA ALA A 49 -5.14 1.66 -12.29
C ALA A 49 -5.73 0.34 -11.77
N PHE A 50 -5.55 0.07 -10.48
CA PHE A 50 -6.01 -1.15 -9.82
C PHE A 50 -7.17 -0.89 -8.84
N ALA A 51 -7.80 0.29 -8.83
CA ALA A 51 -8.81 0.69 -7.84
C ALA A 51 -8.46 0.28 -6.39
N ALA A 52 -7.18 0.39 -6.00
CA ALA A 52 -6.61 -0.38 -4.89
C ALA A 52 -6.96 0.15 -3.48
N TRP A 53 -7.64 1.29 -3.38
CA TRP A 53 -8.09 1.82 -2.10
C TRP A 53 -9.25 1.01 -1.49
N PRO A 54 -9.30 0.83 -0.15
CA PRO A 54 -8.29 1.20 0.85
C PRO A 54 -7.07 0.26 0.88
N GLU A 55 -7.30 -1.04 0.66
CA GLU A 55 -6.28 -2.07 0.49
C GLU A 55 -6.85 -3.17 -0.42
N ARG A 56 -6.03 -3.74 -1.31
CA ARG A 56 -6.41 -4.87 -2.17
C ARG A 56 -5.22 -5.77 -2.48
N ILE A 57 -5.51 -7.06 -2.64
CA ILE A 57 -4.56 -8.06 -3.14
C ILE A 57 -5.03 -8.53 -4.52
N TYR A 58 -4.09 -8.57 -5.47
CA TYR A 58 -4.32 -8.99 -6.84
C TYR A 58 -3.44 -10.17 -7.20
N ILE A 59 -3.99 -11.08 -8.02
CA ILE A 59 -3.22 -12.12 -8.70
C ILE A 59 -3.12 -11.73 -10.18
N ILE A 60 -1.89 -11.57 -10.66
CA ILE A 60 -1.60 -11.22 -12.05
C ILE A 60 -1.02 -12.47 -12.74
N GLY A 61 -1.69 -12.94 -13.79
CA GLY A 61 -1.25 -14.04 -14.63
C GLY A 61 0.04 -13.69 -15.38
N ARG A 62 0.74 -14.71 -15.88
CA ARG A 62 1.97 -14.50 -16.67
C ARG A 62 1.72 -13.77 -18.00
N ASP A 63 0.46 -13.70 -18.44
CA ASP A 63 -0.01 -12.94 -19.59
C ASP A 63 -0.32 -11.47 -19.26
N GLY A 64 -0.11 -11.04 -18.01
CA GLY A 64 -0.35 -9.68 -17.53
C GLY A 64 -1.81 -9.38 -17.18
N ARG A 65 -2.69 -10.40 -17.16
CA ARG A 65 -4.12 -10.21 -16.82
C ARG A 65 -4.36 -10.40 -15.32
N VAL A 66 -5.36 -9.69 -14.80
CA VAL A 66 -5.84 -9.91 -13.42
C VAL A 66 -6.76 -11.13 -13.43
N GLU A 67 -6.35 -12.19 -12.75
CA GLU A 67 -7.05 -13.51 -12.74
C GLU A 67 -8.16 -13.56 -11.67
N ALA A 68 -7.94 -12.87 -10.55
CA ALA A 68 -8.96 -12.63 -9.53
C ALA A 68 -8.52 -11.44 -8.68
N GLY A 69 -9.48 -10.59 -8.32
CA GLY A 69 -9.22 -9.45 -7.45
C GLY A 69 -10.46 -9.05 -6.68
N GLN A 70 -10.88 -9.86 -5.71
CA GLN A 70 -11.89 -9.46 -4.73
C GLN A 70 -11.67 -10.24 -3.42
N HIS A 71 -10.86 -9.70 -2.51
CA HIS A 71 -11.12 -9.85 -1.08
C HIS A 71 -11.14 -8.45 -0.49
N GLN A 72 -12.33 -7.85 -0.48
CA GLN A 72 -12.55 -6.62 0.26
C GLN A 72 -12.59 -7.05 1.72
N VAL A 73 -11.54 -6.74 2.49
CA VAL A 73 -11.62 -6.79 3.94
C VAL A 73 -12.59 -5.69 4.32
N VAL A 74 -13.86 -6.07 4.50
CA VAL A 74 -14.86 -5.22 5.14
C VAL A 74 -14.54 -5.26 6.64
N ASP A 75 -13.98 -4.16 7.13
CA ASP A 75 -13.96 -3.84 8.56
C ASP A 75 -15.38 -3.61 9.08
#